data_AF-G1WGB3-F1
#
_entry.id   AF-G1WGB3-F1
#
_cell.length_a   1.000
_cell.length_b   1.000
_cell.length_c   1.000
_cell.angle_alpha   90.00
_cell.angle_beta   90.00
_cell.angle_gamma   90.00
#
_symmetry.space_group_name_H-M   'P 1'
#
loop_
_entity.id
_entity.type
_entity.pdbx_description
1 polymer ?
#
loop_
_entity_poly.entity_id
_entity_poly.type
_entity_poly.pdbx_seq_one_letter_code
_entity_poly.pdbx_strand_id
1 'polypeptide(L)'
;MYPVGSIYMSVNSTNPSTLFGGTWQQIQGRFLFAADSKHAAGSTGGEETHKLTVDEMPSHSHTIRGYSFQDSDSSTISFGKLNSSEYQSTDSVGGDQPHNNMPPYLSVYIWKRTA
;
A
#
# COMPACT_ATOMS: atom_id res chain seq x y z
N MET A 1 11.90 -36.32 -10.36
CA MET A 1 10.90 -35.94 -11.38
C MET A 1 9.86 -35.05 -10.71
N TYR A 2 9.45 -33.93 -11.31
CA TYR A 2 8.51 -32.97 -10.73
C TYR A 2 7.05 -33.41 -10.95
N PRO A 3 6.23 -33.78 -9.96
CA PRO A 3 4.81 -34.10 -10.18
C PRO A 3 3.98 -32.90 -10.70
N VAL A 4 2.80 -33.15 -11.27
CA VAL A 4 1.82 -32.09 -11.57
C VAL A 4 1.52 -31.30 -10.29
N GLY A 5 1.54 -29.98 -10.37
CA GLY A 5 1.43 -29.07 -9.22
C GLY A 5 2.78 -28.58 -8.66
N SER A 6 3.91 -29.15 -9.09
CA SER A 6 5.23 -28.69 -8.67
C SER A 6 5.52 -27.24 -9.07
N ILE A 7 6.26 -26.54 -8.21
CA ILE A 7 6.78 -25.20 -8.48
C ILE A 7 8.27 -25.27 -8.80
N TYR A 8 8.68 -24.59 -9.86
CA TYR A 8 10.07 -24.39 -10.24
C TYR A 8 10.38 -22.89 -10.27
N MET A 9 11.51 -22.50 -9.69
CA MET A 9 11.96 -21.11 -9.60
C MET A 9 13.36 -20.98 -10.19
N SER A 10 13.60 -19.94 -10.98
CA SER A 10 14.88 -19.69 -11.62
C SER A 10 15.06 -18.22 -11.95
N VAL A 11 16.30 -17.73 -11.94
CA VAL A 11 16.63 -16.41 -12.50
C VAL A 11 16.67 -16.42 -14.03
N ASN A 12 16.68 -17.61 -14.64
CA ASN A 12 16.67 -17.78 -16.10
C ASN A 12 15.24 -17.89 -16.64
N SER A 13 15.01 -17.30 -17.81
CA SER A 13 13.70 -17.28 -18.49
C SER A 13 13.31 -18.60 -19.16
N THR A 14 14.20 -19.60 -19.14
CA THR A 14 13.99 -20.90 -19.80
C THR A 14 12.71 -21.58 -19.30
N ASN A 15 11.83 -21.93 -20.23
CA ASN A 15 10.64 -22.72 -19.92
C ASN A 15 11.05 -24.11 -19.43
N PRO A 16 10.60 -24.57 -18.24
CA PRO A 16 11.01 -25.86 -17.70
C PRO A 16 10.61 -27.07 -18.55
N SER A 17 9.67 -26.91 -19.50
CA SER A 17 9.36 -27.98 -20.46
C SER A 17 10.56 -28.42 -21.29
N THR A 18 11.52 -27.54 -21.55
CA THR A 18 12.75 -27.88 -22.30
C THR A 18 13.79 -28.60 -21.44
N LEU A 19 13.67 -28.51 -20.11
CA LEU A 19 14.60 -29.11 -19.14
C LEU A 19 14.08 -30.42 -18.57
N PHE A 20 12.77 -30.47 -18.28
CA PHE A 20 12.13 -31.55 -17.53
C PHE A 20 10.96 -32.21 -18.28
N GLY A 21 10.63 -31.75 -19.48
CA GLY A 21 9.42 -32.16 -20.20
C GLY A 21 8.14 -31.66 -19.51
N GLY A 22 6.99 -32.16 -19.96
CA GLY A 22 5.67 -31.80 -19.43
C GLY A 22 5.19 -30.41 -19.86
N THR A 23 4.09 -29.96 -19.26
CA THR A 23 3.48 -28.66 -19.51
C THR A 23 3.62 -27.79 -18.26
N TRP A 24 4.06 -26.55 -18.46
CA TRP A 24 4.32 -25.61 -17.39
C TRP A 24 3.64 -24.28 -17.69
N GLN A 25 3.06 -23.68 -16.65
CA GLN A 25 2.46 -22.36 -16.70
C GLN A 25 3.29 -21.40 -15.84
N GLN A 26 3.69 -20.26 -16.42
CA GLN A 26 4.40 -19.24 -15.67
C GLN A 26 3.47 -18.55 -14.67
N ILE A 27 3.98 -18.28 -13.48
CA ILE A 27 3.36 -17.42 -12.47
C ILE A 27 4.03 -16.05 -12.59
N GLN A 28 3.23 -14.99 -12.76
CA GLN A 28 3.72 -13.63 -13.00
C GLN A 28 3.06 -12.63 -12.03
N GLY A 29 3.79 -11.57 -11.69
CA GLY A 29 3.28 -10.44 -10.89
C GLY A 29 2.78 -10.82 -9.51
N ARG A 30 3.41 -11.81 -8.85
CA ARG A 30 3.06 -12.22 -7.48
C ARG A 30 4.19 -12.96 -6.78
N PHE A 31 4.22 -12.83 -5.46
CA PHE A 31 5.05 -13.66 -4.59
C PHE A 31 4.33 -14.96 -4.24
N LEU A 32 5.09 -15.97 -3.79
CA LEU A 32 4.52 -17.19 -3.26
C LEU A 32 4.23 -17.02 -1.78
N PHE A 33 2.96 -17.14 -1.41
CA PHE A 33 2.50 -17.19 -0.04
C PHE A 33 2.24 -18.65 0.34
N ALA A 34 2.73 -19.08 1.50
CA ALA A 34 2.53 -20.45 1.98
C ALA A 34 1.05 -20.65 2.32
N ALA A 35 0.45 -21.73 1.81
CA ALA A 35 -0.94 -22.05 2.08
C ALA A 35 -1.17 -22.31 3.57
N ASP A 36 -2.32 -21.87 4.08
CA ASP A 36 -2.76 -22.11 5.46
C ASP A 36 -4.27 -22.38 5.51
N SER A 37 -4.84 -22.50 6.72
CA SER A 37 -6.27 -22.75 6.92
C SER A 37 -7.22 -21.68 6.33
N LYS A 38 -6.71 -20.47 6.09
CA LYS A 38 -7.47 -19.32 5.54
C LYS A 38 -7.15 -19.08 4.06
N HIS A 39 -6.00 -19.53 3.58
CA HIS A 39 -5.49 -19.30 2.23
C HIS A 39 -5.18 -20.64 1.55
N ALA A 40 -6.17 -21.17 0.81
CA ALA A 40 -6.02 -22.42 0.09
C ALA A 40 -4.92 -22.33 -0.99
N ALA A 41 -4.21 -23.44 -1.23
CA ALA A 41 -3.17 -23.48 -2.25
C ALA A 41 -3.70 -23.07 -3.64
N GLY A 42 -3.08 -22.06 -4.24
CA GLY A 42 -3.49 -21.50 -5.53
C GLY A 42 -4.42 -20.29 -5.45
N SER A 43 -4.88 -19.87 -4.26
CA SER A 43 -5.54 -18.58 -4.09
C SER A 43 -4.58 -17.42 -4.41
N THR A 44 -5.13 -16.30 -4.87
CA THR A 44 -4.38 -15.08 -5.19
C THR A 44 -4.92 -13.88 -4.42
N GLY A 45 -4.07 -12.90 -4.13
CA GLY A 45 -4.44 -11.66 -3.46
C GLY A 45 -3.25 -10.70 -3.37
N GLY A 46 -3.41 -9.64 -2.58
CA GLY A 46 -2.42 -8.57 -2.41
C GLY A 46 -2.56 -7.43 -3.41
N GLU A 47 -1.79 -6.36 -3.18
CA GLU A 47 -1.79 -5.13 -3.96
C GLU A 47 -0.36 -4.58 -4.07
N GLU A 48 0.06 -4.16 -5.27
CA GLU A 48 1.38 -3.55 -5.47
C GLU A 48 1.43 -2.11 -4.94
N THR A 49 0.33 -1.38 -5.07
CA THR A 49 0.14 -0.04 -4.52
C THR A 49 -1.16 0.02 -3.75
N HIS A 50 -1.15 0.74 -2.65
CA HIS A 50 -2.31 0.92 -1.77
C HIS A 50 -2.63 2.40 -1.61
N LYS A 51 -3.92 2.73 -1.66
CA LYS A 51 -4.41 4.08 -1.36
C LYS A 51 -5.25 4.02 -0.09
N LEU A 52 -4.82 4.75 0.92
CA LEU A 52 -5.48 4.81 2.22
C LEU A 52 -6.93 5.27 2.07
N THR A 53 -7.81 4.62 2.83
CA THR A 53 -9.21 4.99 3.01
C THR A 53 -9.40 5.76 4.30
N VAL A 54 -10.57 6.38 4.45
CA VAL A 54 -10.93 7.09 5.69
C VAL A 54 -10.96 6.14 6.89
N ASP A 55 -11.41 4.89 6.69
CA ASP A 55 -11.48 3.88 7.75
C ASP A 55 -10.09 3.40 8.23
N GLU A 56 -9.06 3.62 7.42
CA GLU A 56 -7.67 3.29 7.75
C GLU A 56 -6.94 4.44 8.45
N MET A 57 -7.55 5.63 8.56
CA MET A 57 -6.96 6.76 9.28
C MET A 57 -7.19 6.64 10.80
N PRO A 58 -6.12 6.67 11.61
CA PRO A 58 -6.26 6.77 13.06
C PRO A 58 -6.97 8.08 13.44
N SER A 59 -7.79 8.02 14.50
CA SER A 59 -8.39 9.21 15.10
C SER A 59 -7.29 10.21 15.50
N HIS A 60 -7.40 11.45 15.02
CA HIS A 60 -6.47 12.53 15.32
C HIS A 60 -7.23 13.85 15.52
N SER A 61 -6.56 14.84 16.11
CA SER A 61 -7.13 16.17 16.35
C SER A 61 -6.10 17.26 16.12
N HIS A 62 -6.53 18.40 15.60
CA HIS A 62 -5.71 19.60 15.48
C HIS A 62 -6.08 20.61 16.57
N THR A 63 -5.08 21.26 17.16
CA THR A 63 -5.30 22.38 18.09
C THR A 63 -4.86 23.67 17.43
N ILE A 64 -5.77 24.63 17.27
CA ILE A 64 -5.45 25.98 16.79
C ILE A 64 -5.60 26.92 17.98
N ARG A 65 -4.50 27.57 18.41
CA ARG A 65 -4.51 28.57 19.49
C ARG A 65 -4.53 29.97 18.90
N GLY A 66 -5.64 30.68 19.08
CA GLY A 66 -5.72 32.12 18.81
C GLY A 66 -5.18 32.90 20.00
N TYR A 67 -4.27 33.85 19.76
CA TYR A 67 -3.80 34.80 20.78
C TYR A 67 -4.53 36.13 20.62
N SER A 68 -5.22 36.58 21.67
CA SER A 68 -5.74 37.95 21.76
C SER A 68 -4.73 38.80 22.53
N PHE A 69 -4.11 39.78 21.88
CA PHE A 69 -3.34 40.81 22.58
C PHE A 69 -4.29 41.92 23.02
N GLN A 70 -4.34 42.21 24.31
CA GLN A 70 -4.96 43.45 24.82
C GLN A 70 -3.88 44.52 24.87
N ASP A 71 -3.97 45.50 23.97
CA ASP A 71 -3.15 46.70 24.02
C ASP A 71 -3.80 47.71 24.98
N SER A 72 -3.03 48.20 25.96
CA SER A 72 -3.51 49.13 27.00
C SER A 72 -3.30 50.61 26.64
N ASP A 73 -2.74 50.94 25.46
CA ASP A 73 -2.47 52.32 25.04
C ASP A 73 -2.88 52.57 23.55
N SER A 74 -4.20 52.58 23.32
CA SER A 74 -4.97 52.80 22.06
C SER A 74 -4.27 53.29 20.77
N SER A 75 -4.31 52.50 19.68
CA SER A 75 -4.99 52.87 18.38
C SER A 75 -4.84 51.77 17.29
N THR A 76 -5.71 50.74 17.41
CA THR A 76 -6.04 49.71 16.40
C THR A 76 -4.90 49.03 15.63
N ILE A 77 -4.37 47.93 16.18
CA ILE A 77 -3.91 46.82 15.35
C ILE A 77 -5.08 45.85 15.18
N SER A 78 -5.79 45.94 14.05
CA SER A 78 -6.89 45.03 13.72
C SER A 78 -6.31 43.75 13.12
N PHE A 79 -5.96 42.77 13.96
CA PHE A 79 -5.89 41.38 13.51
C PHE A 79 -7.31 40.84 13.55
N GLY A 80 -7.79 40.30 12.43
CA GLY A 80 -9.16 39.79 12.28
C GLY A 80 -9.57 39.01 13.52
N LYS A 81 -10.56 39.54 14.25
CA LYS A 81 -11.08 38.93 15.46
C LYS A 81 -11.69 37.59 15.06
N LEU A 82 -11.00 36.48 15.33
CA LEU A 82 -11.54 35.15 15.09
C LEU A 82 -12.77 35.00 15.99
N ASN A 83 -13.96 34.97 15.39
CA ASN A 83 -15.17 34.73 16.15
C ASN A 83 -15.09 33.31 16.72
N SER A 84 -15.39 33.14 18.00
CA SER A 84 -15.30 31.85 18.71
C SER A 84 -16.17 30.73 18.13
N SER A 85 -16.95 31.03 17.09
CA SER A 85 -17.92 30.15 16.44
C SER A 85 -17.50 29.71 15.03
N GLU A 86 -16.31 30.12 14.58
CA GLU A 86 -15.81 29.83 13.24
C GLU A 86 -14.84 28.64 13.30
N TYR A 87 -15.24 27.49 12.76
CA TYR A 87 -14.41 26.30 12.66
C TYR A 87 -13.20 26.60 11.76
N GLN A 88 -12.04 26.82 12.37
CA GLN A 88 -10.79 26.99 11.63
C GLN A 88 -10.26 25.59 11.28
N SER A 89 -10.25 25.27 9.98
CA SER A 89 -9.60 24.06 9.47
C SER A 89 -8.29 24.46 8.82
N THR A 90 -7.28 23.60 8.90
CA THR A 90 -6.10 23.75 8.03
C THR A 90 -6.50 23.44 6.60
N ASP A 91 -5.74 23.96 5.63
CA ASP A 91 -5.88 23.51 4.25
C ASP A 91 -5.60 22.01 4.12
N SER A 92 -6.23 21.39 3.13
CA SER A 92 -5.98 19.98 2.80
C SER A 92 -4.60 19.83 2.15
N VAL A 93 -3.78 18.93 2.69
CA VAL A 93 -2.45 18.58 2.16
C VAL A 93 -2.30 17.06 2.05
N GLY A 94 -1.37 16.58 1.22
CA GLY A 94 -1.01 15.15 1.14
C GLY A 94 -1.36 14.43 -0.16
N GLY A 95 -2.07 15.08 -1.09
CA GLY A 95 -2.24 14.62 -2.48
C GLY A 95 -3.05 13.33 -2.71
N ASP A 96 -3.32 12.55 -1.66
CA ASP A 96 -4.18 11.36 -1.67
C ASP A 96 -3.82 10.35 -2.78
N GLN A 97 -2.52 10.18 -3.00
CA GLN A 97 -1.97 9.27 -4.01
C GLN A 97 -1.67 7.89 -3.39
N PRO A 98 -1.83 6.80 -4.17
CA PRO A 98 -1.39 5.49 -3.73
C PRO A 98 0.11 5.46 -3.43
N HIS A 99 0.51 4.68 -2.43
CA HIS A 99 1.91 4.42 -2.12
C HIS A 99 2.30 3.00 -2.50
N ASN A 100 3.60 2.78 -2.79
CA ASN A 100 4.14 1.44 -3.01
C ASN A 100 3.93 0.57 -1.76
N ASN A 101 3.42 -0.64 -1.96
CA ASN A 101 3.23 -1.66 -0.93
C ASN A 101 4.14 -2.88 -1.15
N MET A 102 5.02 -2.84 -2.15
CA MET A 102 5.94 -3.93 -2.43
C MET A 102 7.16 -3.87 -1.48
N PRO A 103 7.43 -4.93 -0.70
CA PRO A 103 8.68 -5.04 0.04
C PRO A 103 9.86 -5.20 -0.93
N PRO A 104 11.12 -4.95 -0.49
CA PRO A 104 12.30 -5.27 -1.28
C PRO A 104 12.29 -6.72 -1.77
N TYR A 105 12.56 -6.95 -3.06
CA TYR A 105 12.42 -8.26 -3.68
C TYR A 105 13.46 -8.53 -4.77
N LEU A 106 13.68 -9.82 -5.05
CA LEU A 106 14.36 -10.30 -6.25
C LEU A 106 13.31 -10.90 -7.19
N SER A 107 13.17 -10.32 -8.39
CA SER A 107 12.29 -10.89 -9.41
C SER A 107 12.92 -12.14 -10.02
N VAL A 108 12.18 -13.24 -10.03
CA VAL A 108 12.59 -14.52 -10.61
C VAL A 108 11.46 -15.11 -11.45
N TYR A 109 11.80 -16.00 -12.38
CA TYR A 109 10.82 -16.78 -13.13
C TYR A 109 10.30 -17.91 -12.27
N ILE A 110 8.98 -17.94 -12.07
CA ILE A 110 8.27 -18.97 -11.32
C ILE A 110 7.37 -19.72 -12.29
N TRP A 111 7.40 -21.05 -12.24
CA TRP A 111 6.60 -21.92 -13.11
C TRP A 111 5.89 -22.99 -12.29
N LYS A 112 4.63 -23.30 -12.63
CA LYS A 112 3.85 -24.40 -12.08
C LYS A 112 3.67 -25.49 -13.13
N ARG A 113 3.96 -26.75 -12.79
CA ARG A 113 3.67 -27.89 -13.68
C ARG A 113 2.17 -28.15 -13.75
N THR A 114 1.60 -28.22 -14.95
CA THR A 114 0.16 -28.43 -15.18
C THR A 114 -0.15 -29.78 -15.84
N ALA A 115 0.81 -30.39 -16.54
CA ALA A 115 0.74 -31.76 -17.07
C ALA A 115 2.13 -32.39 -17.18
#